data_AF-A0A435FIH3-F1
#
_entry.id   AF-A0A435FIH3-F1
#
_cell.length_a   1.000
_cell.length_b   1.000
_cell.length_c   1.000
_cell.angle_alpha   90.00
_cell.angle_beta   90.00
_cell.angle_gamma   90.00
#
_symmetry.space_group_name_H-M   'P 1'
#
loop_
_entity.id
_entity.type
_entity.pdbx_description
1 polymer ?
#
loop_
_entity_poly.entity_id
_entity_poly.type
_entity_poly.pdbx_seq_one_letter_code
_entity_poly.pdbx_strand_id
1 'polypeptide(L)' 'MDALTAALKVAASGLGAQSERLRVVSENLANAQSTGSTPGADPYRRKTITFQSEVDRATGGSLV' A
#
# COMPACT_ATOMS: atom_id res chain seq x y z
N MET A 1 24.74 -9.99 7.77
CA MET A 1 23.83 -9.97 6.61
C MET A 1 24.65 -9.59 5.40
N ASP A 2 24.61 -10.38 4.33
CA ASP A 2 25.30 -10.00 3.09
C ASP A 2 24.46 -9.00 2.26
N ALA A 3 25.11 -8.36 1.28
CA ALA A 3 24.49 -7.33 0.45
C ALA A 3 23.33 -7.86 -0.40
N LEU A 4 23.41 -9.12 -0.85
CA LEU A 4 22.38 -9.75 -1.66
C LEU A 4 21.08 -9.93 -0.86
N THR A 5 21.20 -10.41 0.38
CA THR A 5 20.07 -10.60 1.29
C THR A 5 19.43 -9.27 1.65
N ALA A 6 20.24 -8.21 1.85
CA ALA A 6 19.71 -6.86 2.08
C ALA A 6 18.93 -6.33 0.86
N ALA A 7 19.47 -6.48 -0.35
CA ALA A 7 18.80 -6.06 -1.58
C ALA A 7 17.47 -6.81 -1.81
N LEU A 8 17.43 -8.12 -1.53
CA LEU A 8 16.21 -8.92 -1.63
C LEU A 8 15.14 -8.46 -0.63
N LYS A 9 15.53 -8.10 0.61
CA LYS A 9 14.59 -7.57 1.60
C LYS A 9 13.99 -6.23 1.17
N VAL A 10 14.80 -5.32 0.64
CA VAL A 10 14.33 -4.04 0.10
C VAL A 10 13.35 -4.27 -1.05
N ALA A 11 13.71 -5.12 -2.02
CA ALA A 11 12.82 -5.46 -3.13
C ALA A 11 11.50 -6.07 -2.65
N ALA A 12 11.55 -7.00 -1.70
CA ALA A 12 10.35 -7.62 -1.12
C ALA A 12 9.44 -6.58 -0.43
N SER A 13 10.00 -5.65 0.34
CA SER A 13 9.22 -4.56 0.95
C SER A 13 8.52 -3.69 -0.11
N GLY A 14 9.25 -3.31 -1.16
CA GLY A 14 8.69 -2.56 -2.28
C GLY A 14 7.57 -3.30 -3.01
N LEU A 15 7.72 -4.62 -3.25
CA LEU A 15 6.67 -5.43 -3.86
C LEU A 15 5.42 -5.53 -2.96
N GLY A 16 5.60 -5.62 -1.64
CA GLY A 16 4.51 -5.58 -0.67
C GLY A 16 3.74 -4.26 -0.73
N ALA A 17 4.46 -3.13 -0.70
CA ALA A 17 3.87 -1.81 -0.83
C ALA A 17 3.11 -1.62 -2.16
N GLN A 18 3.65 -2.12 -3.29
CA GLN A 18 2.94 -2.05 -4.56
C GLN A 18 1.71 -2.95 -4.61
N SER A 19 1.75 -4.13 -3.99
CA SER A 19 0.59 -5.01 -3.89
C SER A 19 -0.56 -4.34 -3.14
N GLU A 20 -0.26 -3.66 -2.03
CA GLU A 20 -1.26 -2.92 -1.26
C GLU A 20 -1.81 -1.71 -2.03
N ARG A 21 -0.95 -1.01 -2.77
CA ARG A 21 -1.40 0.08 -3.67
C ARG A 21 -2.40 -0.43 -4.71
N LEU A 22 -2.11 -1.56 -5.36
CA LEU A 22 -3.01 -2.16 -6.34
C LEU A 22 -4.35 -2.58 -5.70
N ARG A 23 -4.31 -3.10 -4.47
CA ARG A 23 -5.53 -3.40 -3.71
C ARG A 23 -6.39 -2.17 -3.50
N VAL A 24 -5.82 -1.07 -3.00
CA VAL A 24 -6.55 0.19 -2.77
C VAL A 24 -7.12 0.77 -4.06
N VAL A 25 -6.36 0.72 -5.16
CA VAL A 25 -6.84 1.13 -6.49
C VAL A 25 -8.01 0.26 -6.94
N SER A 26 -7.92 -1.05 -6.77
CA SER A 26 -8.97 -2.00 -7.13
C SER A 26 -10.24 -1.77 -6.32
N GLU A 27 -10.12 -1.54 -5.01
CA GLU A 27 -11.24 -1.19 -4.14
C GLU A 27 -11.90 0.12 -4.56
N ASN A 28 -11.10 1.14 -4.89
CA ASN A 28 -11.62 2.42 -5.37
C ASN A 28 -12.38 2.27 -6.68
N LEU A 29 -11.83 1.50 -7.63
CA LEU A 29 -12.46 1.26 -8.93
C LEU A 29 -13.77 0.50 -8.76
N ALA A 30 -13.76 -0.58 -7.96
CA ALA A 30 -14.94 -1.41 -7.73
C ALA A 30 -16.10 -0.63 -7.08
N ASN A 31 -15.78 0.39 -6.26
CA ASN A 31 -16.78 1.18 -5.55
C ASN A 31 -16.99 2.59 -6.13
N ALA A 32 -16.40 2.93 -7.27
CA ALA A 32 -16.42 4.28 -7.84
C ALA A 32 -17.84 4.82 -8.11
N GLN A 33 -18.82 3.93 -8.29
CA GLN A 33 -20.21 4.26 -8.55
C GLN A 33 -21.15 3.88 -7.39
N SER A 34 -20.60 3.48 -6.25
CA SER A 34 -21.41 3.08 -5.09
C SER A 34 -22.01 4.32 -4.42
N THR A 35 -23.33 4.46 -4.59
CA THR A 35 -24.16 5.43 -3.86
C THR A 35 -24.74 4.76 -2.61
N GLY A 36 -25.02 5.53 -1.56
CA GLY A 36 -25.59 4.99 -0.34
C GLY A 36 -26.90 4.21 -0.56
N SER A 37 -27.10 3.12 0.19
CA SER A 37 -28.23 2.19 0.01
C SER A 37 -29.57 2.71 0.56
N THR A 38 -29.58 3.87 1.20
CA THR A 38 -30.76 4.53 1.77
C THR A 38 -30.79 6.02 1.41
N PRO A 39 -31.98 6.66 1.37
CA PRO A 39 -32.06 8.10 1.18
C PRO A 39 -31.20 8.85 2.22
N GLY A 40 -30.27 9.67 1.75
CA GLY A 40 -29.37 10.45 2.60
C GLY A 40 -28.08 9.73 3.03
N ALA A 41 -27.84 8.48 2.60
CA ALA A 41 -26.58 7.81 2.89
C ALA A 41 -25.42 8.36 2.05
N ASP A 42 -24.26 8.48 2.68
CA ASP A 42 -23.03 8.97 2.04
C ASP A 42 -22.57 7.99 0.94
N PRO A 43 -22.18 8.48 -0.25
CA PRO A 43 -21.58 7.65 -1.28
C PRO A 43 -20.18 7.17 -0.86
N TYR A 44 -19.64 6.20 -1.60
CA TYR A 44 -18.30 5.72 -1.37
C TYR A 44 -17.26 6.85 -1.42
N ARG A 45 -16.40 6.90 -0.41
CA ARG A 45 -15.26 7.82 -0.35
C ARG A 45 -14.01 7.06 -0.74
N ARG A 46 -13.30 7.57 -1.75
CA ARG A 46 -12.05 6.96 -2.23
C ARG A 46 -11.05 6.82 -1.08
N LYS A 47 -10.39 5.66 -1.02
CA LYS A 47 -9.26 5.40 -0.12
C LYS A 47 -7.97 5.88 -0.77
N THR A 48 -7.05 6.40 0.05
CA THR A 48 -5.71 6.78 -0.37
C THR A 48 -4.71 6.11 0.56
N ILE A 49 -3.62 5.60 0.01
CA ILE A 49 -2.54 4.98 0.77
C ILE A 49 -1.24 5.77 0.57
N THR A 50 -0.47 5.89 1.63
CA THR A 50 0.84 6.54 1.64
C THR A 50 1.82 5.61 2.33
N PHE A 51 3.04 5.56 1.81
CA PHE A 51 4.12 4.74 2.34
C PHE A 51 5.24 5.65 2.83
N GLN A 52 5.96 5.22 3.86
CA GLN A 52 7.11 5.92 4.40
C GLN A 52 8.27 4.95 4.47
N SER A 53 9.46 5.44 4.11
CA SER A 53 10.66 4.66 4.25
C SER A 53 11.13 4.59 5.71
N GLU A 54 11.42 3.39 6.20
CA GLU A 54 11.99 3.12 7.52
C GLU A 54 13.38 2.50 7.38
N VAL A 55 14.32 2.91 8.23
CA VAL A 55 15.68 2.35 8.23
C VAL A 55 15.74 1.17 9.19
N ASP A 56 16.02 -0.02 8.66
CA ASP A 56 16.31 -1.20 9.48
C ASP A 56 17.67 -1.03 10.17
N ARG A 57 17.64 -0.76 11.47
CA ARG A 57 18.85 -0.50 12.28
C ARG A 57 19.83 -1.69 12.32
N ALA A 58 19.39 -2.90 12.04
CA ALA A 58 20.27 -4.08 12.02
C ALA A 58 21.05 -4.21 10.70
N THR A 59 20.57 -3.61 9.61
CA THR A 59 21.11 -3.82 8.26
C THR A 59 21.48 -2.53 7.53
N GLY A 60 21.03 -1.37 8.04
CA GLY A 60 21.15 -0.08 7.37
C GLY A 60 20.28 0.05 6.12
N GLY A 61 19.42 -0.92 5.83
CA GLY A 61 18.56 -0.93 4.65
C GLY A 61 17.34 -0.02 4.81
N SER A 62 16.97 0.68 3.73
CA SER A 62 15.72 1.45 3.64
C SER A 62 14.58 0.56 3.15
N LEU A 63 13.62 0.27 4.01
CA LEU A 63 12.40 -0.48 3.70
C LEU A 63 11.24 0.50 3.50
N VAL A 64 10.17 0.08 2.83
CA VAL A 64 9.00 0.93 2.50
C VAL A 64 7.70 0.19 2.73
#